data_AF-A0A845SGZ0-F1
#
_entry.id   AF-A0A845SGZ0-F1
#
_cell.length_a   1.000
_cell.length_b   1.000
_cell.length_c   1.000
_cell.angle_alpha   90.00
_cell.angle_beta   90.00
_cell.angle_gamma   90.00
#
_symmetry.space_group_name_H-M   'P 1'
#
loop_
_entity.id
_entity.type
_entity.pdbx_description
1 polymer ?
#
loop_
_entity_poly.entity_id
_entity_poly.type
_entity_poly.pdbx_seq_one_letter_code
_entity_poly.pdbx_strand_id
1 'polypeptide(L)'
;MLDDQDYRHIVTSEPTGLMQHEWKKHGTCYGEGQLEYFNDFKNLRTVVKYNKEFREHIGKTVFLKDLKYWFPANTSFRCAFKNEKQYLFEVFYLINKDGSPFYQEKSLQIGERCIESPITIPDAINVHG
;
A
#
# COMPACT_ATOMS: atom_id res chain seq x y z
N MET A 1 -3.67 -16.17 -14.35
CA MET A 1 -3.65 -15.11 -13.33
C MET A 1 -5.05 -14.72 -12.86
N LEU A 2 -6.02 -14.44 -13.74
CA LEU A 2 -7.38 -14.07 -13.31
C LEU A 2 -8.17 -15.20 -12.61
N ASP A 3 -7.78 -16.45 -12.84
CA ASP A 3 -8.32 -17.64 -12.16
C ASP A 3 -7.49 -18.07 -10.94
N ASP A 4 -6.42 -17.35 -10.61
CA ASP A 4 -5.60 -17.61 -9.41
C ASP A 4 -6.33 -17.08 -8.17
N GLN A 5 -6.68 -17.97 -7.24
CA GLN A 5 -7.44 -17.62 -6.03
C GLN A 5 -6.64 -16.72 -5.08
N ASP A 6 -5.35 -16.98 -4.90
CA ASP A 6 -4.49 -16.16 -4.03
C ASP A 6 -4.42 -14.73 -4.57
N TYR A 7 -4.34 -14.58 -5.90
CA TYR A 7 -4.36 -13.28 -6.55
C TYR A 7 -5.68 -12.55 -6.30
N ARG A 8 -6.82 -13.24 -6.47
CA ARG A 8 -8.18 -12.70 -6.22
C ARG A 8 -8.40 -12.24 -4.78
N HIS A 9 -7.68 -12.81 -3.80
CA HIS A 9 -7.74 -12.35 -2.41
C HIS A 9 -6.95 -11.06 -2.13
N ILE A 10 -6.10 -10.63 -3.07
CA ILE A 10 -5.25 -9.44 -2.91
C ILE A 10 -5.84 -8.23 -3.64
N VAL A 11 -6.57 -8.46 -4.73
CA VAL A 11 -7.08 -7.42 -5.62
C VAL A 11 -8.57 -7.16 -5.45
N THR A 12 -9.09 -6.16 -6.17
CA THR A 12 -10.52 -5.84 -6.21
C THR A 12 -11.33 -6.96 -6.91
N SER A 13 -12.66 -6.92 -6.76
CA SER A 13 -13.56 -7.92 -7.37
C SER A 13 -13.41 -8.02 -8.90
N GLU A 14 -13.16 -6.89 -9.57
CA GLU A 14 -12.95 -6.79 -11.02
C GLU A 14 -11.54 -6.22 -11.36
N PRO A 15 -10.48 -7.04 -11.29
CA PRO A 15 -9.10 -6.55 -11.36
C PRO A 15 -8.58 -6.37 -12.79
N THR A 16 -9.30 -6.84 -13.82
CA THR A 16 -8.80 -6.91 -15.20
C THR A 16 -8.31 -5.56 -15.73
N GLY A 17 -9.10 -4.50 -15.54
CA GLY A 17 -8.72 -3.14 -15.99
C GLY A 17 -7.51 -2.60 -15.21
N LEU A 18 -7.47 -2.84 -13.90
CA LEU A 18 -6.34 -2.47 -13.04
C LEU A 18 -5.06 -3.18 -13.50
N MET A 19 -5.11 -4.50 -13.71
CA MET A 19 -3.97 -5.29 -14.18
C MET A 19 -3.41 -4.79 -15.51
N GLN A 20 -4.28 -4.53 -16.49
CA GLN A 20 -3.85 -4.01 -17.78
C GLN A 20 -3.14 -2.65 -17.64
N HIS A 21 -3.66 -1.78 -16.78
CA HIS A 21 -3.05 -0.49 -16.47
C HIS A 21 -1.68 -0.67 -15.81
N GLU A 22 -1.59 -1.45 -14.74
CA GLU A 22 -0.36 -1.68 -13.99
C GLU A 22 0.73 -2.35 -14.85
N TRP A 23 0.37 -3.31 -15.70
CA TRP A 23 1.32 -3.91 -16.63
C TRP A 23 1.85 -2.90 -17.64
N LYS A 24 0.97 -2.15 -18.31
CA LYS A 24 1.37 -1.19 -19.35
C LYS A 24 2.25 -0.07 -18.81
N LYS A 25 1.98 0.37 -17.58
CA LYS A 25 2.63 1.54 -16.96
C LYS A 25 3.90 1.18 -16.19
N HIS A 26 3.92 0.03 -15.49
CA HIS A 26 4.99 -0.34 -14.59
C HIS A 26 5.64 -1.68 -14.96
N GLY A 27 4.85 -2.66 -15.36
CA GLY A 27 5.34 -4.01 -15.68
C GLY A 27 6.24 -4.09 -16.91
N THR A 28 6.01 -3.30 -17.96
CA THR A 28 6.86 -3.30 -19.17
C THR A 28 8.31 -2.85 -18.91
N CYS A 29 8.54 -2.12 -17.82
CA CYS A 29 9.87 -1.69 -17.39
C CYS A 29 10.50 -2.63 -16.33
N TYR A 30 9.80 -3.70 -15.93
CA TYR A 30 10.22 -4.60 -14.86
C TYR A 30 11.41 -5.48 -15.25
N GLY A 31 11.62 -5.69 -16.55
CA GLY A 31 12.72 -6.51 -17.08
C GLY A 31 12.40 -8.02 -17.19
N GLU A 32 11.17 -8.43 -16.87
CA GLU A 32 10.67 -9.80 -17.03
C GLU A 32 9.33 -9.85 -17.76
N GLY A 33 8.77 -11.05 -17.94
CA GLY A 33 7.47 -11.25 -18.55
C GLY A 33 6.31 -10.85 -17.64
N GLN A 34 5.13 -10.75 -18.24
CA GLN A 34 3.89 -10.38 -17.53
C GLN A 34 3.51 -11.38 -16.45
N LEU A 35 3.75 -12.67 -16.70
CA LEU A 35 3.42 -13.72 -15.73
C LEU A 35 4.28 -13.59 -14.48
N GLU A 36 5.58 -13.42 -14.66
CA GLU A 36 6.57 -13.24 -13.58
C GLU A 36 6.25 -11.99 -12.77
N TYR A 37 5.96 -10.86 -13.42
CA TYR A 37 5.59 -9.61 -12.75
C TYR A 37 4.41 -9.78 -11.78
N PHE A 38 3.33 -10.44 -12.21
CA PHE A 38 2.15 -10.64 -11.35
C PHE A 38 2.35 -11.77 -10.32
N ASN A 39 3.19 -12.76 -10.61
CA ASN A 39 3.58 -13.75 -9.61
C ASN A 39 4.40 -13.12 -8.49
N ASP A 40 5.34 -12.24 -8.82
CA ASP A 40 6.15 -11.52 -7.84
C ASP A 40 5.31 -10.56 -7.01
N PHE A 41 4.34 -9.87 -7.61
CA PHE A 41 3.34 -9.11 -6.85
C PHE A 41 2.65 -9.95 -5.76
N LYS A 42 2.29 -11.19 -6.10
CA LYS A 42 1.66 -12.14 -5.17
C LYS A 42 2.63 -12.60 -4.08
N ASN A 43 3.83 -13.00 -4.47
CA ASN A 43 4.87 -13.51 -3.56
C ASN A 43 5.32 -12.44 -2.56
N LEU A 44 5.52 -11.20 -3.03
CA LEU A 44 5.96 -10.07 -2.24
C LEU A 44 4.89 -9.53 -1.28
N ARG A 45 3.62 -9.97 -1.43
CA ARG A 45 2.55 -9.64 -0.49
C ARG A 45 2.86 -10.06 0.95
N THR A 46 3.70 -11.09 1.12
CA THR A 46 4.18 -11.59 2.41
C THR A 46 5.06 -10.59 3.17
N VAL A 47 5.62 -9.58 2.48
CA VAL A 47 6.45 -8.53 3.09
C VAL A 47 5.60 -7.51 3.86
N VAL A 48 4.33 -7.37 3.51
CA VAL A 48 3.41 -6.42 4.15
C VAL A 48 3.17 -6.84 5.60
N LYS A 49 3.81 -6.11 6.51
CA LYS A 49 3.76 -6.34 7.95
C LYS A 49 3.55 -5.04 8.68
N TYR A 50 2.66 -5.06 9.66
CA TYR A 50 2.39 -3.93 10.54
C TYR A 50 2.02 -4.46 11.94
N ASN A 51 2.20 -3.62 12.94
CA ASN A 51 1.88 -3.90 14.33
C ASN A 51 0.36 -4.11 14.50
N LYS A 52 -0.05 -4.95 15.47
CA LYS A 52 -1.46 -5.14 15.85
C LYS A 52 -2.17 -3.81 16.16
N GLU A 53 -1.45 -2.82 16.68
CA GLU A 53 -1.97 -1.49 16.99
C GLU A 53 -2.63 -0.84 15.77
N PHE A 54 -2.07 -1.01 14.57
CA PHE A 54 -2.69 -0.47 13.36
C PHE A 54 -4.09 -1.04 13.13
N ARG A 55 -4.30 -2.36 13.35
CA ARG A 55 -5.62 -2.99 13.19
C ARG A 55 -6.62 -2.50 14.22
N GLU A 56 -6.17 -2.36 15.47
CA GLU A 56 -7.01 -1.90 16.58
C GLU A 56 -7.42 -0.41 16.45
N HIS A 57 -6.78 0.32 15.53
CA HIS A 57 -7.04 1.73 15.24
C HIS A 57 -7.66 1.98 13.86
N ILE A 58 -8.04 0.94 13.12
CA ILE A 58 -8.91 1.09 11.96
C ILE A 58 -10.23 1.76 12.41
N GLY A 59 -10.66 2.78 11.67
CA GLY A 59 -11.81 3.63 12.01
C GLY A 59 -11.51 4.76 13.00
N LYS A 60 -10.28 4.87 13.53
CA LYS A 60 -9.89 5.89 14.51
C LYS A 60 -8.97 6.94 13.91
N THR A 61 -8.82 8.05 14.63
CA THR A 61 -7.87 9.11 14.34
C THR A 61 -6.61 8.95 15.21
N VAL A 62 -5.43 9.05 14.59
CA VAL A 62 -4.12 8.81 15.19
C VAL A 62 -3.12 9.91 14.79
N PHE A 63 -1.98 10.01 15.46
CA PHE A 63 -0.91 10.91 15.03
C PHE A 63 0.06 10.21 14.06
N LEU A 64 0.69 10.99 13.17
CA LEU A 64 1.66 10.47 12.19
C LEU A 64 2.82 9.72 12.85
N LYS A 65 3.27 10.17 14.04
CA LYS A 65 4.32 9.48 14.81
C LYS A 65 3.92 8.06 15.19
N ASP A 66 2.70 7.87 15.71
CA ASP A 66 2.20 6.56 16.13
C ASP A 66 2.00 5.67 14.92
N LEU A 67 1.43 6.23 13.83
CA LEU A 67 1.28 5.53 12.57
C LEU A 67 2.64 5.03 12.06
N LYS A 68 3.67 5.86 12.01
CA LYS A 68 5.02 5.45 11.60
C LYS A 68 5.60 4.35 12.49
N TYR A 69 5.33 4.38 13.79
CA TYR A 69 5.81 3.37 14.74
C TYR A 69 5.17 1.99 14.51
N TRP A 70 3.98 1.92 13.92
CA TRP A 70 3.29 0.66 13.66
C TRP A 70 3.75 -0.05 12.39
N PHE A 71 4.57 0.60 11.56
CA PHE A 71 5.06 0.03 10.32
C PHE A 71 6.60 -0.07 10.33
N PRO A 72 7.18 -0.96 9.51
CA PRO A 72 8.62 -1.03 9.31
C PRO A 72 9.21 0.30 8.82
N ALA A 73 10.48 0.56 9.16
CA ALA A 73 11.16 1.79 8.79
C ALA A 73 11.34 1.98 7.26
N ASN A 74 11.22 0.91 6.46
CA ASN A 74 11.21 0.97 4.99
C ASN A 74 9.83 1.27 4.42
N THR A 75 8.98 1.98 5.15
CA THR A 75 7.65 2.38 4.67
C THR A 75 7.55 3.89 4.44
N SER A 76 6.78 4.26 3.41
CA SER A 76 6.32 5.64 3.20
C SER A 76 4.80 5.68 3.12
N PHE A 77 4.24 6.85 3.44
CA PHE A 77 2.80 7.02 3.60
C PHE A 77 2.28 8.09 2.66
N ARG A 78 1.14 7.81 2.04
CA ARG A 78 0.34 8.79 1.31
C ARG A 78 -0.98 8.98 2.02
N CYS A 79 -1.34 10.24 2.19
CA CYS A 79 -2.61 10.63 2.76
C CYS A 79 -3.53 11.22 1.68
N ALA A 80 -4.83 11.23 1.95
CA ALA A 80 -5.82 11.94 1.16
C ALA A 80 -6.52 12.98 2.05
N PHE A 81 -6.99 14.06 1.44
CA PHE A 81 -7.69 15.14 2.15
C PHE A 81 -9.13 15.24 1.66
N LYS A 82 -10.08 15.25 2.58
CA LYS A 82 -11.51 15.47 2.31
C LYS A 82 -12.08 16.36 3.41
N ASN A 83 -12.68 17.49 3.04
CA ASN A 83 -13.25 18.47 3.99
C ASN A 83 -12.25 18.84 5.10
N GLU A 84 -11.01 19.17 4.71
CA GLU A 84 -9.88 19.52 5.60
C GLU A 84 -9.43 18.40 6.56
N LYS A 85 -10.06 17.22 6.52
CA LYS A 85 -9.64 16.04 7.27
C LYS A 85 -8.65 15.21 6.46
N GLN A 86 -7.63 14.71 7.15
CA GLN A 86 -6.60 13.85 6.60
C GLN A 86 -6.95 12.39 6.85
N TYR A 87 -6.76 11.56 5.82
CA TYR A 87 -7.02 10.13 5.84
C TYR A 87 -5.80 9.37 5.36
N LEU A 88 -5.47 8.24 6.00
CA LEU A 88 -4.50 7.31 5.46
C LEU A 88 -5.05 6.72 4.16
N PHE A 89 -4.28 6.80 3.08
CA PHE A 89 -4.69 6.33 1.76
C PHE A 89 -3.86 5.15 1.28
N GLU A 90 -2.53 5.28 1.24
CA GLU A 90 -1.63 4.20 0.81
C GLU A 90 -0.40 4.10 1.72
N VAL A 91 0.13 2.88 1.86
CA VAL A 91 1.42 2.60 2.52
C VAL A 91 2.31 1.89 1.51
N PHE A 92 3.45 2.48 1.20
CA PHE A 92 4.44 1.91 0.28
C PHE A 92 5.55 1.23 1.06
N TYR A 93 5.87 0.00 0.70
CA TYR A 93 7.02 -0.74 1.24
C TYR A 93 8.14 -0.68 0.23
N LEU A 94 9.30 -0.14 0.64
CA LEU A 94 10.50 -0.10 -0.18
C LEU A 94 11.26 -1.41 0.01
N ILE A 95 11.38 -2.19 -1.06
CA ILE A 95 11.94 -3.54 -1.02
C ILE A 95 12.86 -3.78 -2.20
N ASN A 96 13.83 -4.67 -2.01
CA ASN A 96 14.59 -5.27 -3.10
C ASN A 96 13.74 -6.31 -3.83
N LYS A 97 14.23 -6.80 -4.97
CA LYS A 97 13.53 -7.83 -5.77
C LYS A 97 13.28 -9.13 -5.00
N ASP A 98 14.16 -9.47 -4.05
CA ASP A 98 14.01 -10.64 -3.17
C ASP A 98 13.03 -10.42 -2.00
N GLY A 99 12.40 -9.24 -1.90
CA GLY A 99 11.48 -8.87 -0.83
C GLY A 99 12.16 -8.39 0.45
N SER A 100 13.50 -8.33 0.49
CA SER A 100 14.22 -7.76 1.64
C SER A 100 13.99 -6.23 1.72
N PRO A 101 13.96 -5.64 2.94
CA PRO A 101 13.77 -4.21 3.10
C PRO A 101 14.88 -3.38 2.41
N PHE A 102 14.47 -2.31 1.71
CA PHE A 102 15.37 -1.35 1.08
C PHE A 102 15.35 -0.02 1.86
N TYR A 103 16.51 0.40 2.38
CA TYR A 103 16.64 1.58 3.26
C TYR A 103 17.43 2.75 2.66
N GLN A 104 17.95 2.60 1.44
CA GLN A 104 18.84 3.62 0.86
C GLN A 104 18.07 4.84 0.36
N GLU A 105 16.83 4.65 -0.08
CA GLU A 105 15.96 5.75 -0.50
C GLU A 105 15.28 6.40 0.73
N LYS A 106 15.46 7.72 0.86
CA LYS A 106 15.01 8.51 2.01
C LYS A 106 14.05 9.63 1.65
N SER A 107 13.89 9.90 0.37
CA SER A 107 13.17 11.05 -0.18
C SER A 107 11.93 10.68 -0.97
N LEU A 108 11.70 9.37 -1.22
CA LEU A 108 10.54 8.89 -1.96
C LEU A 108 9.23 9.35 -1.31
N GLN A 109 8.50 10.18 -2.04
CA GLN A 109 7.14 10.60 -1.74
C GLN A 109 6.27 10.31 -2.96
N ILE A 110 5.35 9.36 -2.82
CA ILE A 110 4.38 9.03 -3.87
C ILE A 110 3.05 9.67 -3.48
N GLY A 111 2.58 10.60 -4.30
CA GLY A 111 1.36 11.37 -4.03
C GLY A 111 1.45 12.26 -2.79
N GLU A 112 0.30 12.71 -2.31
CA GLU A 112 0.16 13.64 -1.19
C GLU A 112 0.75 13.10 0.12
N ARG A 113 1.63 13.91 0.72
CA ARG A 113 2.33 13.55 1.96
C ARG A 113 1.39 13.63 3.16
N CYS A 114 1.53 12.69 4.09
CA CYS A 114 0.94 12.83 5.41
C CYS A 114 1.64 13.94 6.21
N ILE A 115 0.88 14.94 6.67
CA ILE A 115 1.40 16.07 7.45
C ILE A 115 1.27 15.80 8.96
N GLU A 116 1.94 16.61 9.78
CA GLU A 116 1.88 16.58 11.25
C GLU A 116 0.52 17.13 11.76
N SER A 117 -0.56 16.46 11.37
CA SER A 117 -1.91 16.64 11.87
C SER A 117 -2.57 15.27 12.08
N PRO A 118 -3.68 15.19 12.81
CA PRO A 118 -4.35 13.92 13.05
C PRO A 118 -4.77 13.23 11.74
N ILE A 119 -4.53 11.93 11.64
CA ILE A 119 -4.83 11.08 10.47
C ILE A 119 -5.94 10.11 10.85
N THR A 120 -7.02 10.10 10.09
CA THR A 120 -8.05 9.06 10.22
C THR A 120 -7.63 7.83 9.43
N ILE A 121 -7.63 6.65 10.06
CA ILE A 121 -7.49 5.37 9.37
C ILE A 121 -8.90 4.96 8.93
N PRO A 122 -9.22 4.94 7.62
CA PRO A 122 -10.58 4.62 7.18
C PRO A 122 -10.95 3.19 7.57
N ASP A 123 -12.18 3.01 8.04
CA ASP A 123 -12.83 1.71 8.12
C ASP A 123 -13.58 1.46 6.81
N ALA A 124 -13.39 0.30 6.20
CA ALA A 124 -14.07 -0.11 4.98
C ALA A 124 -15.61 -0.11 5.12
N ILE A 125 -16.12 -0.19 6.36
CA ILE A 125 -17.56 -0.22 6.65
C ILE A 125 -18.22 1.18 6.57
N ASN A 126 -17.46 2.29 6.70
CA ASN A 126 -18.03 3.63 6.86
C ASN A 126 -17.70 4.62 5.71
N VAL A 127 -17.48 4.11 4.49
CA VAL A 127 -17.11 4.95 3.32
C VAL A 127 -18.33 5.58 2.62
N HIS A 128 -19.56 5.31 3.09
CA HIS A 128 -20.82 5.82 2.51
C HIS A 128 -21.63 6.77 3.42
N GLY A 129 -20.98 7.40 4.40
CA GLY A 129 -21.58 8.51 5.16
C GLY A 129 -21.70 9.79 4.34
#